data_AF-A0A447U2T9-F1
#
_entry.id   AF-A0A447U2T9-F1
#
_cell.length_a   1.000
_cell.length_b   1.000
_cell.length_c   1.000
_cell.angle_alpha   90.00
_cell.angle_beta   90.00
_cell.angle_gamma   90.00
#
_symmetry.space_group_name_H-M   'P 1'
#
loop_
_entity.id
_entity.type
_entity.pdbx_description
1 polymer ?
#
loop_
_entity_poly.entity_id
_entity_poly.type
_entity_poly.pdbx_seq_one_letter_code
_entity_poly.pdbx_strand_id
1 'polypeptide(L)'
;MLCAASVQEAQDFALIAHRATLKSRVPFIHFFDGFRTSHEINKIIPLTNETILNLMPQAEIDAHRARALNPEHPVIRGTSANPDTYFQSREATNPWYNAVYDHVEEAMKAFGDATGRQYQPFEYYGHPQAERVIIMMGSALGTCEEVVDELLIRGEKVGVLKVRLFRPFSAKHLLQALPETVRAIAVLDRTKEPGAQAEPLYLDVMTALAEAFNNGERETLPRTIGGRYGLSSKEFGPACVLAVFNELSRAKPKPRFTVGIYDDVTNLSLPLPENTLPGSAKLEALFYGLGSDGSVSATKNNIKIIGNSTPWYAQGYFVYDSKKAGGLTVSHLRVSEKPIRSAYLIAQADFVGCHQLQFIDKYQMAERLKPGGIFLLNTPYSADEVWSRLPQEVQAVLNQKKARFYVVNAAKIARECGLGARINTVMQMAFFHLTHILPGDSALVELQGAIAKSYSSKGQDLVERNWQGIGSGAGIAGGSAVAGG
;
A
#
# COMPACT_ATOMS: atom_id res chain seq x y z
N MET A 1 -13.90 11.06 -11.24
CA MET A 1 -12.67 10.30 -10.94
C MET A 1 -12.50 10.27 -9.43
N LEU A 2 -12.61 9.09 -8.84
CA LEU A 2 -12.56 8.86 -7.39
C LEU A 2 -11.35 7.97 -7.05
N CYS A 3 -10.46 8.46 -6.21
CA CYS A 3 -9.16 7.85 -5.91
C CYS A 3 -9.16 7.20 -4.52
N ALA A 4 -8.95 5.89 -4.45
CA ALA A 4 -8.71 5.16 -3.21
C ALA A 4 -7.20 5.05 -2.91
N ALA A 5 -6.84 5.20 -1.64
CA ALA A 5 -5.45 5.15 -1.16
C ALA A 5 -5.08 3.83 -0.47
N SER A 6 -6.04 2.95 -0.17
CA SER A 6 -5.77 1.68 0.51
C SER A 6 -6.64 0.55 -0.03
N VAL A 7 -6.33 -0.70 0.36
CA VAL A 7 -7.15 -1.86 0.00
C VAL A 7 -8.56 -1.75 0.59
N GLN A 8 -8.69 -1.21 1.81
CA GLN A 8 -10.00 -0.94 2.44
C GLN A 8 -10.78 0.10 1.64
N GLU A 9 -10.14 1.23 1.31
CA GLU A 9 -10.77 2.29 0.52
C GLU A 9 -11.10 1.82 -0.88
N ALA A 10 -10.33 0.92 -1.50
CA ALA A 10 -10.64 0.37 -2.82
C ALA A 10 -11.97 -0.42 -2.81
N GLN A 11 -12.26 -1.15 -1.73
CA GLN A 11 -13.57 -1.78 -1.56
C GLN A 11 -14.67 -0.74 -1.34
N ASP A 12 -14.44 0.17 -0.40
CA ASP A 12 -15.46 1.14 0.03
C ASP A 12 -15.82 2.11 -1.11
N PHE A 13 -14.82 2.63 -1.83
CA PHE A 13 -14.99 3.61 -2.89
C PHE A 13 -15.56 3.01 -4.16
N ALA A 14 -15.44 1.68 -4.35
CA ALA A 14 -16.17 1.00 -5.40
C ALA A 14 -17.70 1.13 -5.17
N LEU A 15 -18.18 0.87 -3.95
CA LEU A 15 -19.60 0.99 -3.63
C LEU A 15 -20.07 2.45 -3.69
N ILE A 16 -19.28 3.38 -3.14
CA ILE A 16 -19.58 4.81 -3.17
C ILE A 16 -19.67 5.32 -4.62
N ALA A 17 -18.73 4.94 -5.49
CA ALA A 17 -18.76 5.31 -6.91
C ALA A 17 -19.99 4.75 -7.63
N HIS A 18 -20.39 3.50 -7.35
CA HIS A 18 -21.60 2.90 -7.91
C HIS A 18 -22.87 3.61 -7.47
N ARG A 19 -22.97 4.00 -6.20
CA ARG A 19 -24.09 4.81 -5.71
C ARG A 19 -24.10 6.21 -6.34
N ALA A 20 -22.95 6.89 -6.34
CA ALA A 20 -22.82 8.25 -6.86
C ALA A 20 -23.08 8.34 -8.37
N THR A 21 -22.65 7.36 -9.17
CA THR A 21 -22.87 7.38 -10.63
C THR A 21 -24.34 7.22 -11.01
N LEU A 22 -25.11 6.40 -10.26
CA LEU A 22 -26.54 6.23 -10.48
C LEU A 22 -27.31 7.51 -10.20
N LYS A 23 -26.93 8.21 -9.12
CA LYS A 23 -27.55 9.47 -8.71
C LYS A 23 -27.18 10.65 -9.60
N SER A 24 -25.89 10.86 -9.84
CA SER A 24 -25.39 11.97 -10.66
C SER A 24 -25.62 11.79 -12.16
N ARG A 25 -25.82 10.55 -12.62
CA ARG A 25 -25.83 10.16 -14.05
C ARG A 25 -24.53 10.49 -14.80
N VAL A 26 -23.45 10.78 -14.07
CA VAL A 26 -22.11 10.99 -14.61
C VAL A 26 -21.31 9.69 -14.40
N PRO A 27 -20.60 9.18 -15.42
CA PRO A 27 -19.78 7.98 -15.28
C PRO A 27 -18.58 8.23 -14.35
N PHE A 28 -18.26 7.24 -13.52
CA PHE A 28 -17.13 7.31 -12.60
C PHE A 28 -15.97 6.42 -13.06
N ILE A 29 -14.77 6.98 -13.00
CA ILE A 29 -13.53 6.20 -12.93
C ILE A 29 -13.16 6.12 -11.45
N HIS A 30 -13.37 4.96 -10.85
CA HIS A 30 -12.80 4.60 -9.55
C HIS A 30 -11.42 3.98 -9.79
N PHE A 31 -10.39 4.54 -9.18
CA PHE A 31 -9.01 4.11 -9.39
C PHE A 31 -8.21 4.08 -8.09
N PHE A 32 -7.17 3.28 -8.11
CA PHE A 32 -6.19 3.10 -7.05
C PHE A 32 -4.87 2.65 -7.68
N ASP A 33 -3.78 2.75 -6.94
CA ASP A 33 -2.45 2.56 -7.49
C ASP A 33 -2.18 1.10 -7.91
N GLY A 34 -1.76 0.93 -9.16
CA GLY A 34 -1.36 -0.36 -9.71
C GLY A 34 -0.19 -0.98 -8.94
N PHE A 35 -0.29 -2.27 -8.64
CA PHE A 35 0.56 -3.04 -7.74
C PHE A 35 0.50 -2.57 -6.28
N ARG A 36 0.82 -1.29 -6.01
CA ARG A 36 0.97 -0.76 -4.65
C ARG A 36 -0.30 -0.88 -3.80
N THR A 37 -1.47 -0.77 -4.43
CA THR A 37 -2.76 -1.09 -3.80
C THR A 37 -3.37 -2.35 -4.42
N SER A 38 -3.32 -2.51 -5.75
CA SER A 38 -4.04 -3.60 -6.42
C SER A 38 -3.49 -5.01 -6.13
N HIS A 39 -2.24 -5.13 -5.69
CA HIS A 39 -1.59 -6.41 -5.35
C HIS A 39 -1.11 -6.45 -3.89
N GLU A 40 -1.37 -5.40 -3.12
CA GLU A 40 -1.19 -5.44 -1.68
C GLU A 40 -2.29 -6.31 -1.05
N ILE A 41 -1.89 -7.22 -0.18
CA ILE A 41 -2.81 -7.96 0.66
C ILE A 41 -2.88 -7.22 1.98
N ASN A 42 -4.09 -6.88 2.42
CA ASN A 42 -4.31 -6.23 3.70
C ASN A 42 -5.54 -6.86 4.38
N LYS A 43 -5.54 -6.93 5.71
CA LYS A 43 -6.74 -7.32 6.46
C LYS A 43 -7.72 -6.15 6.43
N ILE A 44 -8.85 -6.35 5.76
CA ILE A 44 -9.91 -5.36 5.63
C ILE A 44 -11.18 -5.83 6.34
N ILE A 45 -12.08 -4.89 6.60
CA ILE A 45 -13.46 -5.17 7.01
C ILE A 45 -14.29 -5.35 5.73
N PRO A 46 -14.72 -6.58 5.40
CA PRO A 46 -15.50 -6.83 4.19
C PRO A 46 -16.91 -6.24 4.30
N LEU A 47 -17.47 -5.81 3.17
CA LEU A 47 -18.88 -5.44 3.09
C LEU A 47 -19.76 -6.70 3.00
N THR A 48 -20.89 -6.71 3.70
CA THR A 48 -21.90 -7.76 3.54
C THR A 48 -22.76 -7.48 2.31
N ASN A 49 -23.34 -8.53 1.72
CA ASN A 49 -24.29 -8.38 0.62
C ASN A 49 -25.49 -7.49 1.01
N GLU A 50 -25.94 -7.60 2.26
CA GLU A 50 -27.02 -6.78 2.80
C GLU A 50 -26.65 -5.29 2.82
N THR A 51 -25.47 -4.93 3.33
CA THR A 51 -25.00 -3.54 3.30
C THR A 51 -24.90 -3.00 1.87
N ILE A 52 -24.41 -3.81 0.93
CA ILE A 52 -24.34 -3.43 -0.48
C ILE A 52 -25.74 -3.14 -1.03
N LEU A 53 -26.70 -4.04 -0.83
CA LEU A 53 -28.07 -3.88 -1.32
C LEU A 53 -28.77 -2.66 -0.69
N ASN A 54 -28.63 -2.47 0.62
CA ASN A 54 -29.23 -1.36 1.34
C ASN A 54 -28.71 0.01 0.88
N LEU A 55 -27.45 0.07 0.41
CA LEU A 55 -26.85 1.30 -0.10
C LEU A 55 -27.16 1.54 -1.59
N MET A 56 -27.85 0.64 -2.29
CA MET A 56 -28.20 0.85 -3.70
C MET A 56 -29.43 1.78 -3.86
N PRO A 57 -29.33 2.84 -4.68
CA PRO A 57 -30.41 3.81 -4.86
C PRO A 57 -31.46 3.29 -5.85
N GLN A 58 -32.48 2.58 -5.35
CA GLN A 58 -33.45 1.87 -6.19
C GLN A 58 -34.21 2.78 -7.17
N ALA A 59 -34.64 3.96 -6.73
CA ALA A 59 -35.36 4.91 -7.59
C ALA A 59 -34.50 5.37 -8.78
N GLU A 60 -33.20 5.62 -8.54
CA GLU A 60 -32.23 6.01 -9.56
C GLU A 60 -31.91 4.85 -10.53
N ILE A 61 -31.92 3.61 -10.04
CA ILE A 61 -31.81 2.40 -10.88
C ILE A 61 -33.02 2.29 -11.80
N ASP A 62 -34.22 2.46 -11.26
CA ASP A 62 -35.45 2.39 -12.05
C ASP A 62 -35.50 3.52 -13.09
N ALA A 63 -35.09 4.74 -12.71
CA ALA A 63 -34.97 5.86 -13.63
C ALA A 63 -33.91 5.59 -14.71
N HIS A 64 -32.81 4.90 -14.39
CA HIS A 64 -31.81 4.48 -15.38
C HIS A 64 -32.41 3.50 -16.40
N ARG A 65 -33.14 2.49 -15.92
CA ARG A 65 -33.82 1.51 -16.78
C ARG A 65 -34.86 2.17 -17.69
N ALA A 66 -35.63 3.12 -17.17
CA ALA A 66 -36.63 3.86 -17.94
C ALA A 66 -36.05 4.65 -19.13
N ARG A 67 -34.74 4.96 -19.11
CA ARG A 67 -34.03 5.67 -20.20
C ARG A 67 -33.34 4.72 -21.19
N ALA A 68 -33.50 3.41 -21.02
CA ALA A 68 -32.94 2.43 -21.94
C ALA A 68 -33.60 2.54 -23.32
N LEU A 69 -32.87 2.13 -24.37
CA LEU A 69 -33.45 1.99 -25.69
C LEU A 69 -34.45 0.83 -25.67
N ASN A 70 -35.70 1.12 -25.96
CA ASN A 70 -36.80 0.16 -26.01
C ASN A 70 -37.76 0.56 -27.14
N PRO A 71 -38.14 -0.36 -28.04
CA PRO A 71 -39.12 -0.08 -29.09
C PRO A 71 -40.49 0.40 -28.59
N GLU A 72 -40.89 0.02 -27.37
CA GLU A 72 -42.17 0.43 -26.77
C GLU A 72 -42.19 1.90 -26.30
N HIS A 73 -41.02 2.48 -26.07
CA HIS A 73 -40.86 3.90 -25.71
C HIS A 73 -39.57 4.47 -26.34
N PRO A 74 -39.55 4.60 -27.68
CA PRO A 74 -38.32 4.84 -28.43
C PRO A 74 -37.81 6.27 -28.25
N VAL A 75 -36.47 6.41 -28.23
CA VAL A 75 -35.77 7.69 -28.22
C VAL A 75 -34.62 7.66 -29.21
N ILE A 76 -34.30 8.82 -29.80
CA ILE A 76 -33.11 8.97 -30.65
C ILE A 76 -31.96 9.50 -29.79
N ARG A 77 -30.77 8.91 -29.93
CA ARG A 77 -29.55 9.31 -29.22
C ARG A 77 -28.37 9.29 -30.18
N GLY A 78 -27.36 10.12 -29.96
CA GLY A 78 -26.17 10.18 -30.83
C GLY A 78 -26.45 10.81 -32.19
N THR A 79 -27.29 11.85 -32.22
CA THR A 79 -27.56 12.63 -33.44
C THR A 79 -26.32 13.39 -33.91
N SER A 80 -26.33 13.80 -35.18
CA SER A 80 -25.38 14.79 -35.71
C SER A 80 -25.91 16.20 -35.44
N ALA A 81 -25.03 17.12 -35.03
CA ALA A 81 -25.38 18.51 -34.76
C ALA A 81 -24.36 19.45 -35.41
N ASN A 82 -24.84 20.57 -35.95
CA ASN A 82 -24.03 21.62 -36.53
C ASN A 82 -23.53 22.62 -35.46
N PRO A 83 -22.65 23.57 -35.81
CA PRO A 83 -22.18 24.59 -34.88
C PRO A 83 -23.28 25.46 -34.26
N ASP A 84 -24.46 25.52 -34.89
CA ASP A 84 -25.63 26.27 -34.44
C ASP A 84 -26.24 25.77 -33.12
N THR A 85 -26.02 24.50 -32.77
CA THR A 85 -26.71 23.82 -31.65
C THR A 85 -25.77 22.97 -30.79
N TYR A 86 -24.62 22.55 -31.33
CA TYR A 86 -23.70 21.66 -30.62
C TYR A 86 -23.17 22.29 -29.33
N PHE A 87 -22.78 23.57 -29.35
CA PHE A 87 -22.20 24.22 -28.18
C PHE A 87 -23.22 24.33 -27.03
N GLN A 88 -24.45 24.78 -27.33
CA GLN A 88 -25.54 24.85 -26.35
C GLN A 88 -25.86 23.47 -25.77
N SER A 89 -25.88 22.43 -26.61
CA SER A 89 -26.12 21.04 -26.17
C SER A 89 -25.01 20.54 -25.24
N ARG A 90 -23.78 21.00 -25.44
CA ARG A 90 -22.64 20.63 -24.58
C ARG A 90 -22.73 21.32 -23.22
N GLU A 91 -23.03 22.62 -23.18
CA GLU A 91 -23.23 23.40 -21.95
C GLU A 91 -24.47 22.96 -21.17
N ALA A 92 -25.49 22.43 -21.83
CA ALA A 92 -26.66 21.84 -21.18
C ALA A 92 -26.32 20.66 -20.25
N THR A 93 -25.09 20.12 -20.31
CA THR A 93 -24.61 19.09 -19.38
C THR A 93 -24.11 19.63 -18.04
N ASN A 94 -23.86 20.95 -17.92
CA ASN A 94 -23.26 21.57 -16.74
C ASN A 94 -24.00 21.28 -15.42
N PRO A 95 -25.35 21.33 -15.35
CA PRO A 95 -26.06 21.04 -14.10
C PRO A 95 -25.76 19.65 -13.54
N TRP A 96 -25.55 18.65 -14.41
CA TRP A 96 -25.20 17.30 -14.00
C TRP A 96 -23.81 17.24 -13.36
N TYR A 97 -22.83 17.94 -13.94
CA TYR A 97 -21.47 17.98 -13.42
C TYR A 97 -21.35 18.82 -12.14
N ASN A 98 -22.09 19.93 -12.05
CA ASN A 98 -22.11 20.80 -10.88
C ASN A 98 -22.65 20.08 -9.64
N ALA A 99 -23.61 19.16 -9.80
CA ALA A 99 -24.19 18.39 -8.70
C ALA A 99 -23.35 17.16 -8.28
N VAL A 100 -22.29 16.78 -9.02
CA VAL A 100 -21.55 15.54 -8.74
C VAL A 100 -20.89 15.56 -7.37
N TYR A 101 -20.34 16.70 -6.94
CA TYR A 101 -19.69 16.81 -5.63
C TYR A 101 -20.66 16.41 -4.52
N ASP A 102 -21.83 17.04 -4.49
CA ASP A 102 -22.87 16.80 -3.47
C ASP A 102 -23.36 15.35 -3.50
N HIS A 103 -23.50 14.76 -4.69
CA HIS A 103 -23.87 13.35 -4.83
C HIS A 103 -22.80 12.38 -4.31
N VAL A 104 -21.51 12.72 -4.45
CA VAL A 104 -20.40 11.94 -3.88
C VAL A 104 -20.36 12.10 -2.36
N GLU A 105 -20.51 13.32 -1.85
CA GLU A 105 -20.57 13.60 -0.42
C GLU A 105 -21.74 12.85 0.24
N GLU A 106 -22.93 12.90 -0.35
CA GLU A 106 -24.09 12.14 0.13
C GLU A 106 -23.83 10.63 0.10
N ALA A 107 -23.20 10.10 -0.96
CA ALA A 107 -22.85 8.69 -1.05
C ALA A 107 -21.82 8.29 0.02
N MET A 108 -20.82 9.13 0.29
CA MET A 108 -19.85 8.94 1.38
C MET A 108 -20.52 9.00 2.75
N LYS A 109 -21.44 9.93 2.97
CA LYS A 109 -22.21 10.04 4.22
C LYS A 109 -23.07 8.80 4.44
N ALA A 110 -23.85 8.38 3.45
CA ALA A 110 -24.68 7.17 3.54
C ALA A 110 -23.83 5.93 3.83
N PHE A 111 -22.66 5.83 3.21
CA PHE A 111 -21.70 4.76 3.49
C PHE A 111 -21.19 4.81 4.94
N GLY A 112 -20.85 5.99 5.43
CA GLY A 112 -20.43 6.21 6.82
C GLY A 112 -21.51 5.85 7.84
N ASP A 113 -22.75 6.25 7.59
CA ASP A 113 -23.91 5.91 8.44
C ASP A 113 -24.13 4.39 8.50
N ALA A 114 -23.92 3.66 7.40
CA ALA A 114 -24.11 2.21 7.33
C ALA A 114 -22.93 1.38 7.86
N THR A 115 -21.71 1.91 7.85
CA THR A 115 -20.49 1.13 8.10
C THR A 115 -19.60 1.65 9.22
N GLY A 116 -19.86 2.86 9.71
CA GLY A 116 -19.03 3.60 10.65
C GLY A 116 -17.76 4.22 10.04
N ARG A 117 -17.44 3.96 8.77
CA ARG A 117 -16.24 4.50 8.10
C ARG A 117 -16.59 5.77 7.33
N GLN A 118 -16.12 6.90 7.84
CA GLN A 118 -16.42 8.23 7.32
C GLN A 118 -15.38 8.65 6.29
N TYR A 119 -15.84 9.28 5.21
CA TYR A 119 -15.00 9.80 4.14
C TYR A 119 -15.52 11.17 3.68
N GLN A 120 -14.63 11.98 3.12
CA GLN A 120 -14.99 13.22 2.42
C GLN A 120 -14.28 13.29 1.06
N PRO A 121 -14.81 14.02 0.08
CA PRO A 121 -14.16 14.22 -1.22
C PRO A 121 -12.75 14.81 -1.12
N PHE A 122 -12.55 15.69 -0.13
CA PHE A 122 -11.26 16.24 0.30
C PHE A 122 -11.14 16.08 1.81
N GLU A 123 -10.05 15.47 2.29
CA GLU A 123 -9.82 15.24 3.71
C GLU A 123 -8.51 15.87 4.15
N TYR A 124 -8.50 16.51 5.31
CA TYR A 124 -7.29 17.02 5.92
C TYR A 124 -6.86 16.14 7.10
N TYR A 125 -5.56 15.91 7.22
CA TYR A 125 -4.95 15.20 8.34
C TYR A 125 -3.67 15.91 8.78
N GLY A 126 -3.57 16.30 10.04
CA GLY A 126 -2.39 16.96 10.58
C GLY A 126 -2.72 18.00 11.64
N HIS A 127 -1.77 18.90 11.90
CA HIS A 127 -1.94 19.96 12.89
C HIS A 127 -3.09 20.90 12.47
N PRO A 128 -4.04 21.28 13.34
CA PRO A 128 -5.13 22.18 12.97
C PRO A 128 -4.66 23.57 12.53
N GLN A 129 -3.46 23.97 13.00
CA GLN A 129 -2.78 25.20 12.60
C GLN A 129 -1.51 24.89 11.78
N ALA A 130 -1.57 23.96 10.83
CA ALA A 130 -0.39 23.61 10.03
C ALA A 130 0.11 24.78 9.17
N GLU A 131 1.42 24.95 9.11
CA GLU A 131 2.07 25.98 8.30
C GLU A 131 2.59 25.40 6.97
N ARG A 132 2.87 24.09 6.94
CA ARG A 132 3.38 23.34 5.78
C ARG A 132 2.47 22.14 5.49
N VAL A 133 1.97 22.04 4.26
CA VAL A 133 1.04 20.96 3.87
C VAL A 133 1.47 20.27 2.58
N ILE A 134 1.33 18.95 2.54
CA ILE A 134 1.41 18.16 1.30
C ILE A 134 0.00 17.94 0.76
N ILE A 135 -0.23 18.13 -0.54
CA ILE A 135 -1.50 17.81 -1.20
C ILE A 135 -1.25 16.72 -2.23
N MET A 136 -1.97 15.60 -2.13
CA MET A 136 -1.77 14.47 -3.04
C MET A 136 -2.96 13.52 -3.07
N MET A 137 -2.87 12.52 -3.95
CA MET A 137 -3.83 11.42 -4.08
C MET A 137 -3.11 10.06 -4.13
N GLY A 138 -3.86 8.98 -3.89
CA GLY A 138 -3.37 7.61 -4.02
C GLY A 138 -2.64 7.07 -2.78
N SER A 139 -1.99 5.92 -2.95
CA SER A 139 -1.49 5.08 -1.85
C SER A 139 -0.44 5.73 -0.95
N ALA A 140 0.33 6.67 -1.48
CA ALA A 140 1.35 7.38 -0.73
C ALA A 140 0.78 8.28 0.39
N LEU A 141 -0.54 8.51 0.41
CA LEU A 141 -1.23 9.17 1.53
C LEU A 141 -0.99 8.45 2.86
N GLY A 142 -1.01 7.11 2.86
CA GLY A 142 -0.73 6.33 4.08
C GLY A 142 0.67 6.59 4.64
N THR A 143 1.68 6.62 3.76
CA THR A 143 3.06 6.98 4.12
C THR A 143 3.16 8.42 4.65
N CYS A 144 2.45 9.36 4.02
CA CYS A 144 2.44 10.75 4.48
C CYS A 144 1.82 10.91 5.86
N GLU A 145 0.71 10.21 6.15
CA GLU A 145 0.10 10.22 7.48
C GLU A 145 1.04 9.68 8.55
N GLU A 146 1.75 8.58 8.29
CA GLU A 146 2.74 8.03 9.24
C GLU A 146 3.86 9.05 9.54
N VAL A 147 4.35 9.74 8.52
CA VAL A 147 5.39 10.78 8.71
C VAL A 147 4.81 11.99 9.44
N VAL A 148 3.59 12.42 9.11
CA VAL A 148 2.91 13.52 9.80
C VAL A 148 2.74 13.19 11.28
N ASP A 149 2.31 11.99 11.65
CA ASP A 149 2.17 11.56 13.05
C ASP A 149 3.45 11.79 13.85
N GLU A 150 4.59 11.38 13.29
CA GLU A 150 5.89 11.52 13.95
C GLU A 150 6.37 12.98 14.01
N LEU A 151 6.11 13.77 12.97
CA LEU A 151 6.44 15.20 12.96
C LEU A 151 5.57 15.99 13.96
N LEU A 152 4.30 15.59 14.15
CA LEU A 152 3.42 16.16 15.16
C LEU A 152 3.92 15.89 16.59
N ILE A 153 4.41 14.67 16.87
CA ILE A 153 5.04 14.33 18.15
C ILE A 153 6.27 15.21 18.42
N ARG A 154 7.01 15.58 17.36
CA ARG A 154 8.16 16.50 17.43
C ARG A 154 7.76 17.98 17.51
N GLY A 155 6.46 18.29 17.57
CA GLY A 155 5.94 19.65 17.67
C GLY A 155 5.90 20.42 16.36
N GLU A 156 6.07 19.75 15.22
CA GLU A 156 6.01 20.40 13.92
C GLU A 156 4.57 20.64 13.45
N LYS A 157 4.31 21.85 12.94
CA LYS A 157 3.00 22.24 12.39
C LYS A 157 2.87 21.82 10.92
N VAL A 158 2.67 20.53 10.70
CA VAL A 158 2.55 19.93 9.35
C VAL A 158 1.21 19.23 9.15
N GLY A 159 0.84 19.00 7.89
CA GLY A 159 -0.30 18.18 7.53
C GLY A 159 -0.28 17.68 6.09
N VAL A 160 -1.28 16.87 5.76
CA VAL A 160 -1.54 16.34 4.43
C VAL A 160 -3.01 16.54 4.07
N LEU A 161 -3.28 17.02 2.87
CA LEU A 161 -4.62 17.08 2.27
C LEU A 161 -4.76 15.98 1.24
N LYS A 162 -5.72 15.09 1.49
CA LYS A 162 -6.05 13.91 0.69
C LYS A 162 -7.09 14.28 -0.37
N VAL A 163 -6.73 14.13 -1.63
CA VAL A 163 -7.67 14.33 -2.74
C VAL A 163 -8.30 13.00 -3.11
N ARG A 164 -9.58 12.82 -2.75
CA ARG A 164 -10.36 11.61 -3.09
C ARG A 164 -11.12 11.82 -4.39
N LEU A 165 -11.91 12.88 -4.48
CA LEU A 165 -12.62 13.24 -5.71
C LEU A 165 -11.77 14.19 -6.57
N PHE A 166 -11.01 13.62 -7.50
CA PHE A 166 -10.19 14.43 -8.41
C PHE A 166 -11.03 15.12 -9.50
N ARG A 167 -12.10 14.47 -9.97
CA ARG A 167 -13.01 15.05 -10.97
C ARG A 167 -14.48 14.72 -10.68
N PRO A 168 -15.40 15.70 -10.77
CA PRO A 168 -15.15 17.14 -10.93
C PRO A 168 -14.36 17.72 -9.75
N PHE A 169 -13.44 18.65 -10.04
CA PHE A 169 -12.59 19.24 -9.01
C PHE A 169 -13.33 20.41 -8.36
N SER A 170 -13.52 20.36 -7.05
CA SER A 170 -14.21 21.44 -6.34
C SER A 170 -13.23 22.30 -5.55
N ALA A 171 -12.82 23.43 -6.14
CA ALA A 171 -11.92 24.40 -5.52
C ALA A 171 -12.44 24.86 -4.15
N LYS A 172 -13.74 25.19 -4.06
CA LYS A 172 -14.42 25.56 -2.82
C LYS A 172 -14.15 24.57 -1.68
N HIS A 173 -14.40 23.29 -1.91
CA HIS A 173 -14.29 22.27 -0.85
C HIS A 173 -12.84 21.88 -0.55
N LEU A 174 -11.94 21.93 -1.54
CA LEU A 174 -10.49 21.83 -1.30
C LEU A 174 -10.03 22.93 -0.33
N LEU A 175 -10.42 24.18 -0.58
CA LEU A 175 -10.01 25.33 0.21
C LEU A 175 -10.60 25.29 1.63
N GLN A 176 -11.85 24.82 1.78
CA GLN A 176 -12.48 24.61 3.09
C GLN A 176 -11.76 23.55 3.93
N ALA A 177 -11.21 22.50 3.30
CA ALA A 177 -10.44 21.48 4.00
C ALA A 177 -9.02 21.97 4.38
N LEU A 178 -8.49 22.99 3.71
CA LEU A 178 -7.12 23.46 3.91
C LEU A 178 -7.05 24.52 5.02
N PRO A 179 -6.26 24.32 6.10
CA PRO A 179 -6.15 25.31 7.16
C PRO A 179 -5.72 26.70 6.65
N GLU A 180 -6.28 27.76 7.22
CA GLU A 180 -5.96 29.16 6.84
C GLU A 180 -4.51 29.53 7.16
N THR A 181 -3.94 28.89 8.18
CA THR A 181 -2.56 29.09 8.67
C THR A 181 -1.49 28.57 7.71
N VAL A 182 -1.87 27.82 6.67
CA VAL A 182 -0.92 27.25 5.71
C VAL A 182 -0.20 28.36 4.94
N ARG A 183 1.13 28.33 4.98
CA ARG A 183 2.02 29.26 4.28
C ARG A 183 2.83 28.59 3.16
N ALA A 184 3.03 27.28 3.21
CA ALA A 184 3.75 26.53 2.18
C ALA A 184 3.05 25.20 1.84
N ILE A 185 2.96 24.90 0.54
CA ILE A 185 2.27 23.72 0.01
C ILE A 185 3.19 22.99 -0.95
N ALA A 186 3.29 21.66 -0.82
CA ALA A 186 3.85 20.80 -1.85
C ALA A 186 2.73 19.96 -2.47
N VAL A 187 2.51 20.09 -3.78
CA VAL A 187 1.55 19.25 -4.51
C VAL A 187 2.32 18.11 -5.17
N LEU A 188 1.93 16.87 -4.90
CA LEU A 188 2.61 15.68 -5.40
C LEU A 188 1.78 14.96 -6.46
N ASP A 189 2.34 14.87 -7.65
CA ASP A 189 1.74 14.22 -8.80
C ASP A 189 2.45 12.89 -9.11
N ARG A 190 1.65 11.84 -9.31
CA ARG A 190 2.14 10.52 -9.73
C ARG A 190 2.08 10.35 -11.24
N THR A 191 2.50 11.39 -11.96
CA THR A 191 2.55 11.44 -13.42
C THR A 191 3.68 12.35 -13.89
N LYS A 192 3.93 12.38 -15.20
CA LYS A 192 4.81 13.35 -15.84
C LYS A 192 4.19 13.75 -17.16
N GLU A 193 3.98 15.05 -17.37
CA GLU A 193 3.53 15.62 -18.63
C GLU A 193 4.68 16.41 -19.28
N PRO A 194 5.45 15.80 -20.20
CA PRO A 194 6.60 16.48 -20.82
C PRO A 194 6.16 17.74 -21.57
N GLY A 195 6.76 18.88 -21.25
CA GLY A 195 6.47 20.17 -21.88
C GLY A 195 5.33 20.96 -21.24
N ALA A 196 4.57 20.37 -20.30
CA ALA A 196 3.57 21.09 -19.53
C ALA A 196 4.22 22.06 -18.51
N GLN A 197 3.50 23.12 -18.14
CA GLN A 197 3.94 24.08 -17.12
C GLN A 197 4.06 23.46 -15.72
N ALA A 198 3.22 22.47 -15.44
CA ALA A 198 3.24 21.63 -14.26
C ALA A 198 2.34 20.41 -14.48
N GLU A 199 2.36 19.48 -13.53
CA GLU A 199 1.49 18.32 -13.50
C GLU A 199 0.03 18.66 -13.13
N PRO A 200 -0.95 17.79 -13.46
CA PRO A 200 -2.37 18.11 -13.37
C PRO A 200 -2.87 18.54 -11.99
N LEU A 201 -2.53 17.81 -10.93
CA LEU A 201 -3.02 18.16 -9.59
C LEU A 201 -2.42 19.49 -9.12
N TYR A 202 -1.13 19.72 -9.39
CA TYR A 202 -0.52 21.01 -9.15
C TYR A 202 -1.27 22.15 -9.83
N LEU A 203 -1.63 21.99 -11.11
CA LEU A 203 -2.34 23.04 -11.86
C LEU A 203 -3.71 23.33 -11.25
N ASP A 204 -4.48 22.31 -10.87
CA ASP A 204 -5.80 22.50 -10.24
C ASP A 204 -5.68 23.20 -8.88
N VAL A 205 -4.74 22.78 -8.05
CA VAL A 205 -4.51 23.38 -6.72
C VAL A 205 -4.02 24.82 -6.85
N MET A 206 -3.07 25.08 -7.75
CA MET A 206 -2.54 26.42 -7.95
C MET A 206 -3.63 27.37 -8.48
N THR A 207 -4.47 26.90 -9.40
CA THR A 207 -5.61 27.68 -9.90
C THR A 207 -6.59 28.00 -8.77
N ALA A 208 -6.99 27.01 -7.98
CA ALA A 208 -7.89 27.21 -6.84
C ALA A 208 -7.34 28.23 -5.83
N LEU A 209 -6.06 28.15 -5.49
CA LEU A 209 -5.40 29.09 -4.56
C LEU A 209 -5.29 30.51 -5.13
N ALA A 210 -4.93 30.63 -6.41
CA ALA A 210 -4.76 31.92 -7.08
C ALA A 210 -6.09 32.66 -7.25
N GLU A 211 -7.15 31.95 -7.65
CA GLU A 211 -8.50 32.51 -7.77
C GLU A 211 -9.03 32.96 -6.41
N ALA A 212 -8.92 32.12 -5.38
CA ALA A 212 -9.36 32.48 -4.03
C ALA A 212 -8.62 33.72 -3.48
N PHE A 213 -7.31 33.84 -3.75
CA PHE A 213 -6.55 35.03 -3.39
C PHE A 213 -7.01 36.28 -4.17
N ASN A 214 -7.16 36.16 -5.49
CA ASN A 214 -7.58 37.29 -6.34
C ASN A 214 -9.01 37.75 -6.03
N ASN A 215 -9.89 36.86 -5.59
CA ASN A 215 -11.26 37.16 -5.18
C ASN A 215 -11.36 37.67 -3.73
N GLY A 216 -10.27 37.68 -2.96
CA GLY A 216 -10.28 38.06 -1.55
C GLY A 216 -10.88 37.02 -0.60
N GLU A 217 -11.13 35.79 -1.08
CA GLU A 217 -11.58 34.66 -0.26
C GLU A 217 -10.46 34.13 0.64
N ARG A 218 -9.20 34.41 0.30
CA ARG A 218 -8.02 34.08 1.10
C ARG A 218 -7.08 35.27 1.18
N GLU A 219 -6.65 35.62 2.40
CA GLU A 219 -5.77 36.77 2.65
C GLU A 219 -4.36 36.60 2.04
N THR A 220 -3.86 35.36 1.98
CA THR A 220 -2.51 35.07 1.50
C THR A 220 -2.53 33.97 0.48
N LEU A 221 -1.72 34.11 -0.58
CA LEU A 221 -1.40 33.03 -1.50
C LEU A 221 -0.22 32.21 -0.92
N PRO A 222 -0.44 30.96 -0.45
CA PRO A 222 0.65 30.15 0.08
C PRO A 222 1.70 29.86 -1.00
N ARG A 223 2.96 29.73 -0.60
CA ARG A 223 4.03 29.32 -1.52
C ARG A 223 3.81 27.87 -1.93
N THR A 224 3.51 27.64 -3.20
CA THR A 224 3.21 26.31 -3.73
C THR A 224 4.33 25.78 -4.61
N ILE A 225 4.81 24.56 -4.32
CA ILE A 225 5.80 23.83 -5.11
C ILE A 225 5.20 22.54 -5.67
N GLY A 226 5.69 22.07 -6.81
CA GLY A 226 5.21 20.86 -7.50
C GLY A 226 6.24 19.75 -7.51
N GLY A 227 5.86 18.55 -7.10
CA GLY A 227 6.73 17.39 -7.02
C GLY A 227 6.20 16.21 -7.80
N ARG A 228 7.09 15.49 -8.50
CA ARG A 228 6.77 14.19 -9.10
C ARG A 228 7.31 13.05 -8.25
N TYR A 229 6.52 11.99 -8.11
CA TYR A 229 6.92 10.79 -7.37
C TYR A 229 6.35 9.51 -7.99
N GLY A 230 6.86 8.36 -7.57
CA GLY A 230 6.15 7.08 -7.71
C GLY A 230 5.90 6.55 -9.13
N LEU A 231 6.54 7.13 -10.15
CA LEU A 231 6.39 6.69 -11.55
C LEU A 231 6.83 5.23 -11.70
N SER A 232 6.02 4.41 -12.38
CA SER A 232 6.27 2.97 -12.56
C SER A 232 6.54 2.24 -11.23
N SER A 233 5.75 2.55 -10.20
CA SER A 233 5.90 1.97 -8.86
C SER A 233 7.25 2.22 -8.20
N LYS A 234 7.96 3.30 -8.59
CA LYS A 234 9.14 3.77 -7.86
C LYS A 234 8.80 3.99 -6.38
N GLU A 235 9.71 3.57 -5.52
CA GLU A 235 9.50 3.61 -4.08
C GLU A 235 9.21 5.02 -3.55
N PHE A 236 8.22 5.11 -2.67
CA PHE A 236 7.88 6.33 -1.94
C PHE A 236 7.68 5.98 -0.46
N GLY A 237 8.79 5.91 0.27
CA GLY A 237 8.82 5.65 1.70
C GLY A 237 8.97 6.95 2.53
N PRO A 238 9.08 6.82 3.87
CA PRO A 238 9.14 7.96 4.79
C PRO A 238 10.23 8.99 4.48
N ALA A 239 11.41 8.56 4.04
CA ALA A 239 12.51 9.45 3.65
C ALA A 239 12.11 10.41 2.51
N CYS A 240 11.28 9.96 1.56
CA CYS A 240 10.76 10.82 0.50
C CYS A 240 9.86 11.91 1.07
N VAL A 241 8.97 11.56 2.01
CA VAL A 241 8.07 12.53 2.65
C VAL A 241 8.85 13.55 3.49
N LEU A 242 9.82 13.08 4.28
CA LEU A 242 10.72 13.95 5.04
C LEU A 242 11.49 14.91 4.12
N ALA A 243 11.99 14.44 2.97
CA ALA A 243 12.64 15.29 1.98
C ALA A 243 11.72 16.41 1.47
N VAL A 244 10.44 16.11 1.25
CA VAL A 244 9.44 17.10 0.81
C VAL A 244 9.18 18.15 1.90
N PHE A 245 8.99 17.75 3.16
CA PHE A 245 8.82 18.70 4.26
C PHE A 245 10.07 19.54 4.53
N ASN A 246 11.26 18.94 4.41
CA ASN A 246 12.53 19.65 4.47
C ASN A 246 12.62 20.71 3.36
N GLU A 247 12.24 20.35 2.13
CA GLU A 247 12.21 21.29 1.02
C GLU A 247 11.25 22.45 1.29
N LEU A 248 10.03 22.17 1.78
CA LEU A 248 9.04 23.21 2.15
C LEU A 248 9.55 24.18 3.22
N SER A 249 10.47 23.74 4.06
CA SER A 249 11.05 24.53 5.15
C SER A 249 12.19 25.45 4.68
N ARG A 250 12.67 25.31 3.44
CA ARG A 250 13.74 26.15 2.91
C ARG A 250 13.27 27.57 2.64
N ALA A 251 14.18 28.53 2.77
CA ALA A 251 13.93 29.91 2.37
C ALA A 251 13.60 30.02 0.87
N LYS A 252 14.30 29.24 0.03
CA LYS A 252 14.10 29.17 -1.43
C LYS A 252 13.95 27.70 -1.87
N PRO A 253 12.76 27.11 -1.77
CA PRO A 253 12.52 25.76 -2.24
C PRO A 253 12.57 25.68 -3.77
N LYS A 254 12.89 24.49 -4.29
CA LYS A 254 12.75 24.16 -5.70
C LYS A 254 11.28 24.25 -6.10
N PRO A 255 10.89 25.09 -7.08
CA PRO A 255 9.50 25.22 -7.51
C PRO A 255 8.98 23.94 -8.16
N ARG A 256 9.88 23.17 -8.77
CA ARG A 256 9.63 21.85 -9.38
C ARG A 256 10.69 20.88 -8.89
N PHE A 257 10.29 19.69 -8.49
CA PHE A 257 11.23 18.66 -8.03
C PHE A 257 10.78 17.25 -8.40
N THR A 258 11.70 16.30 -8.23
CA THR A 258 11.43 14.86 -8.22
C THR A 258 11.86 14.29 -6.87
N VAL A 259 11.24 13.21 -6.42
CA VAL A 259 11.64 12.55 -5.17
C VAL A 259 11.65 11.03 -5.33
N GLY A 260 12.64 10.38 -4.74
CA GLY A 260 12.88 8.94 -4.87
C GLY A 260 13.85 8.54 -6.00
N ILE A 261 14.43 9.50 -6.72
CA ILE A 261 15.50 9.26 -7.72
C ILE A 261 16.71 10.13 -7.42
N TYR A 262 17.83 9.81 -8.06
CA TYR A 262 18.98 10.71 -8.20
C TYR A 262 18.96 11.23 -9.65
N ASP A 263 18.74 12.54 -9.81
CA ASP A 263 18.74 13.22 -11.10
C ASP A 263 19.92 14.19 -11.15
N ASP A 264 21.02 13.72 -11.74
CA ASP A 264 22.27 14.45 -11.94
C ASP A 264 22.31 15.26 -13.24
N VAL A 265 21.24 15.20 -14.04
CA VAL A 265 21.14 15.93 -15.31
C VAL A 265 20.42 17.25 -15.10
N THR A 266 19.18 17.20 -14.62
CA THR A 266 18.37 18.41 -14.39
C THR A 266 18.38 18.88 -12.94
N ASN A 267 19.01 18.12 -12.04
CA ASN A 267 19.17 18.46 -10.63
C ASN A 267 17.83 18.77 -9.94
N LEU A 268 16.74 18.11 -10.35
CA LEU A 268 15.41 18.28 -9.78
C LEU A 268 15.19 17.37 -8.56
N SER A 269 15.99 16.31 -8.41
CA SER A 269 15.81 15.36 -7.31
C SER A 269 16.10 15.99 -5.95
N LEU A 270 15.22 15.74 -4.98
CA LEU A 270 15.46 16.07 -3.58
C LEU A 270 16.40 15.04 -2.93
N PRO A 271 17.37 15.48 -2.12
CA PRO A 271 18.19 14.57 -1.33
C PRO A 271 17.31 13.87 -0.28
N LEU A 272 17.48 12.55 -0.14
CA LEU A 272 16.74 11.77 0.84
C LEU A 272 17.49 11.81 2.18
N PRO A 273 16.87 12.31 3.26
CA PRO A 273 17.46 12.20 4.60
C PRO A 273 17.42 10.75 5.09
N GLU A 274 18.21 10.45 6.12
CA GLU A 274 18.09 9.19 6.84
C GLU A 274 16.67 9.07 7.44
N ASN A 275 16.08 7.88 7.33
CA ASN A 275 14.77 7.62 7.92
C ASN A 275 14.93 7.44 9.44
N THR A 276 14.53 8.46 10.20
CA THR A 276 14.58 8.47 11.66
C THR A 276 13.24 8.12 12.30
N LEU A 277 12.25 7.67 11.53
CA LEU A 277 10.94 7.34 12.07
C LEU A 277 10.97 5.98 12.78
N PRO A 278 10.37 5.86 13.98
CA PRO A 278 10.24 4.58 14.67
C PRO A 278 9.33 3.64 13.87
N GLY A 279 9.68 2.35 13.84
CA GLY A 279 8.80 1.32 13.31
C GLY A 279 7.64 1.08 14.27
N SER A 280 6.40 1.17 13.77
CA SER A 280 5.18 0.93 14.56
C SER A 280 4.64 -0.50 14.46
N ALA A 281 5.21 -1.31 13.56
CA ALA A 281 4.82 -2.68 13.35
C ALA A 281 5.32 -3.60 14.49
N LYS A 282 4.49 -4.57 14.84
CA LYS A 282 4.84 -5.64 15.79
C LYS A 282 5.87 -6.61 15.20
N LEU A 283 5.79 -6.84 13.89
CA LEU A 283 6.69 -7.69 13.15
C LEU A 283 6.80 -7.19 11.71
N GLU A 284 8.03 -7.01 11.23
CA GLU A 284 8.35 -6.83 9.83
C GLU A 284 9.22 -8.00 9.36
N ALA A 285 8.78 -8.71 8.33
CA ALA A 285 9.46 -9.89 7.82
C ALA A 285 9.72 -9.80 6.31
N LEU A 286 10.92 -10.23 5.91
CA LEU A 286 11.35 -10.35 4.53
C LEU A 286 11.59 -11.82 4.20
N PHE A 287 11.08 -12.27 3.05
CA PHE A 287 11.32 -13.62 2.54
C PHE A 287 11.91 -13.55 1.14
N TYR A 288 13.12 -14.08 0.99
CA TYR A 288 13.85 -14.15 -0.27
C TYR A 288 13.70 -15.54 -0.86
N GLY A 289 12.93 -15.63 -1.93
CA GLY A 289 12.61 -16.88 -2.61
C GLY A 289 12.88 -16.81 -4.12
N LEU A 290 12.86 -17.95 -4.77
CA LEU A 290 12.98 -18.09 -6.22
C LEU A 290 11.59 -18.13 -6.87
N GLY A 291 11.44 -17.52 -8.04
CA GLY A 291 10.25 -17.69 -8.86
C GLY A 291 9.94 -19.18 -9.07
N SER A 292 8.73 -19.59 -8.64
CA SER A 292 8.21 -20.97 -8.66
C SER A 292 8.63 -21.91 -7.54
N ASP A 293 9.31 -21.45 -6.47
CA ASP A 293 9.65 -22.30 -5.31
C ASP A 293 8.56 -22.37 -4.21
N GLY A 294 7.47 -21.60 -4.38
CA GLY A 294 6.33 -21.57 -3.46
C GLY A 294 6.46 -20.56 -2.31
N SER A 295 7.56 -19.79 -2.21
CA SER A 295 7.79 -18.81 -1.14
C SER A 295 6.69 -17.74 -1.05
N VAL A 296 6.36 -17.12 -2.19
CA VAL A 296 5.29 -16.11 -2.27
C VAL A 296 3.95 -16.68 -1.79
N SER A 297 3.61 -17.90 -2.24
CA SER A 297 2.37 -18.57 -1.84
C SER A 297 2.33 -18.88 -0.34
N ALA A 298 3.45 -19.33 0.24
CA ALA A 298 3.56 -19.53 1.69
C ALA A 298 3.41 -18.21 2.45
N THR A 299 4.06 -17.13 2.02
CA THR A 299 3.92 -15.83 2.68
C THR A 299 2.48 -15.30 2.58
N LYS A 300 1.80 -15.46 1.42
CA LYS A 300 0.37 -15.15 1.29
C LYS A 300 -0.48 -15.94 2.30
N ASN A 301 -0.14 -17.20 2.52
CA ASN A 301 -0.82 -18.04 3.52
C ASN A 301 -0.53 -17.55 4.94
N ASN A 302 0.72 -17.16 5.25
CA ASN A 302 1.08 -16.58 6.56
C ASN A 302 0.23 -15.36 6.89
N ILE A 303 0.07 -14.43 5.93
CA ILE A 303 -0.74 -13.23 6.11
C ILE A 303 -2.20 -13.59 6.42
N LYS A 304 -2.76 -14.59 5.73
CA LYS A 304 -4.14 -15.05 5.96
C LYS A 304 -4.29 -15.71 7.34
N ILE A 305 -3.37 -16.58 7.72
CA ILE A 305 -3.38 -17.24 9.03
C ILE A 305 -3.29 -16.19 10.14
N ILE A 306 -2.29 -15.30 10.09
CA ILE A 306 -2.12 -14.24 11.09
C ILE A 306 -3.35 -13.34 11.13
N GLY A 307 -3.84 -12.89 9.97
CA GLY A 307 -4.97 -11.98 9.89
C GLY A 307 -6.29 -12.58 10.39
N ASN A 308 -6.51 -13.89 10.21
CA ASN A 308 -7.75 -14.56 10.62
C ASN A 308 -7.71 -15.10 12.05
N SER A 309 -6.54 -15.52 12.53
CA SER A 309 -6.37 -16.14 13.85
C SER A 309 -5.96 -15.15 14.94
N THR A 310 -5.69 -13.90 14.59
CA THR A 310 -5.33 -12.84 15.55
C THR A 310 -6.17 -11.58 15.34
N PRO A 311 -6.32 -10.72 16.37
CA PRO A 311 -6.96 -9.42 16.21
C PRO A 311 -6.12 -8.43 15.38
N TRP A 312 -4.85 -8.74 15.12
CA TRP A 312 -3.91 -7.82 14.48
C TRP A 312 -4.20 -7.62 13.00
N TYR A 313 -3.67 -6.51 12.48
CA TYR A 313 -3.62 -6.20 11.06
C TYR A 313 -2.42 -6.90 10.44
N ALA A 314 -2.63 -7.50 9.26
CA ALA A 314 -1.59 -8.16 8.50
C ALA A 314 -1.55 -7.57 7.08
N GLN A 315 -0.35 -7.18 6.65
CA GLN A 315 -0.09 -6.62 5.32
C GLN A 315 0.93 -7.49 4.58
N GLY A 316 0.74 -7.64 3.28
CA GLY A 316 1.64 -8.33 2.37
C GLY A 316 1.88 -7.60 1.07
N TYR A 317 3.13 -7.47 0.66
CA TYR A 317 3.51 -6.97 -0.65
C TYR A 317 4.60 -7.86 -1.26
N PHE A 318 4.54 -8.09 -2.56
CA PHE A 318 5.38 -9.09 -3.24
C PHE A 318 6.10 -8.44 -4.41
N VAL A 319 7.42 -8.37 -4.34
CA VAL A 319 8.28 -7.90 -5.41
C VAL A 319 8.67 -9.10 -6.27
N TYR A 320 8.38 -9.00 -7.56
CA TYR A 320 8.75 -10.00 -8.56
C TYR A 320 9.78 -9.40 -9.51
N ASP A 321 10.70 -10.24 -9.99
CA ASP A 321 11.51 -9.93 -11.17
C ASP A 321 10.60 -9.82 -12.42
N SER A 322 11.01 -9.03 -13.40
CA SER A 322 10.41 -9.02 -14.74
C SER A 322 10.51 -10.38 -15.48
N LYS A 323 11.45 -11.25 -15.04
CA LYS A 323 11.60 -12.60 -15.59
C LYS A 323 10.44 -13.50 -15.17
N LYS A 324 9.85 -14.19 -16.15
CA LYS A 324 8.69 -15.10 -15.95
C LYS A 324 8.97 -16.27 -14.98
N ALA A 325 10.21 -16.75 -14.90
CA ALA A 325 10.60 -17.84 -14.00
C ALA A 325 12.07 -17.70 -13.57
N GLY A 326 12.42 -18.26 -12.42
CA GLY A 326 13.79 -18.28 -11.91
C GLY A 326 14.37 -16.93 -11.47
N GLY A 327 13.55 -15.87 -11.45
CA GLY A 327 13.91 -14.56 -10.90
C GLY A 327 13.83 -14.52 -9.38
N LEU A 328 14.43 -13.50 -8.78
CA LEU A 328 14.29 -13.23 -7.35
C LEU A 328 12.85 -12.82 -7.04
N THR A 329 12.33 -13.31 -5.92
CA THR A 329 11.11 -12.82 -5.31
C THR A 329 11.41 -12.36 -3.89
N VAL A 330 10.91 -11.19 -3.52
CA VAL A 330 11.01 -10.67 -2.15
C VAL A 330 9.61 -10.41 -1.64
N SER A 331 9.19 -11.20 -0.64
CA SER A 331 7.92 -10.98 0.04
C SER A 331 8.13 -10.11 1.27
N HIS A 332 7.34 -9.05 1.37
CA HIS A 332 7.30 -8.13 2.50
C HIS A 332 6.04 -8.42 3.30
N LEU A 333 6.19 -8.71 4.59
CA LEU A 333 5.07 -8.97 5.50
C LEU A 333 5.18 -8.04 6.70
N ARG A 334 4.09 -7.32 7.01
CA ARG A 334 3.97 -6.55 8.26
C ARG A 334 2.81 -7.07 9.08
N VAL A 335 3.00 -7.10 10.39
CA VAL A 335 1.95 -7.34 11.38
C VAL A 335 1.94 -6.16 12.34
N SER A 336 0.76 -5.63 12.65
CA SER A 336 0.62 -4.51 13.58
C SER A 336 -0.67 -4.62 14.38
N GLU A 337 -0.65 -4.08 15.59
CA GLU A 337 -1.84 -3.95 16.44
C GLU A 337 -2.76 -2.82 15.95
N LYS A 338 -2.21 -1.87 15.19
CA LYS A 338 -2.93 -0.76 14.56
C LYS A 338 -3.05 -0.97 13.05
N PRO A 339 -4.00 -0.29 12.37
CA PRO A 339 -4.08 -0.31 10.91
C PRO A 339 -2.74 0.04 10.26
N ILE A 340 -2.31 -0.75 9.29
CA ILE A 340 -1.02 -0.57 8.61
C ILE A 340 -1.22 0.39 7.43
N ARG A 341 -0.62 1.58 7.52
CA ARG A 341 -0.64 2.63 6.47
C ARG A 341 0.60 2.59 5.58
N SER A 342 1.55 1.70 5.88
CA SER A 342 2.89 1.66 5.27
C SER A 342 2.85 1.15 3.82
N ALA A 343 2.48 2.02 2.88
CA ALA A 343 2.44 1.73 1.45
C ALA A 343 3.82 1.79 0.78
N TYR A 344 4.82 1.20 1.43
CA TYR A 344 6.23 1.15 1.00
C TYR A 344 6.89 -0.16 1.42
N LEU A 345 8.04 -0.50 0.83
CA LEU A 345 8.81 -1.69 1.14
C LEU A 345 9.45 -1.62 2.53
N ILE A 346 9.58 -2.78 3.17
CA ILE A 346 10.34 -2.91 4.43
C ILE A 346 11.83 -2.68 4.13
N ALA A 347 12.41 -1.68 4.79
CA ALA A 347 13.84 -1.35 4.70
C ALA A 347 14.69 -2.13 5.70
N GLN A 348 14.19 -2.29 6.93
CA GLN A 348 14.81 -3.07 8.01
C GLN A 348 13.75 -4.00 8.61
N ALA A 349 14.08 -5.26 8.84
CA ALA A 349 13.14 -6.31 9.23
C ALA A 349 13.56 -7.01 10.53
N ASP A 350 12.57 -7.42 11.31
CA ASP A 350 12.76 -8.24 12.53
C ASP A 350 13.08 -9.70 12.17
N PHE A 351 12.64 -10.15 10.99
CA PHE A 351 12.87 -11.48 10.45
C PHE A 351 13.31 -11.41 8.98
N VAL A 352 14.39 -12.11 8.63
CA VAL A 352 14.82 -12.31 7.24
C VAL A 352 14.96 -13.81 6.96
N GLY A 353 14.14 -14.33 6.04
CA GLY A 353 14.20 -15.71 5.57
C GLY A 353 14.87 -15.80 4.20
N CYS A 354 15.97 -16.54 4.10
CA CYS A 354 16.65 -16.86 2.85
C CYS A 354 16.34 -18.30 2.44
N HIS A 355 15.50 -18.48 1.43
CA HIS A 355 15.01 -19.81 1.03
C HIS A 355 15.93 -20.53 0.04
N GLN A 356 16.90 -19.81 -0.55
CA GLN A 356 17.86 -20.34 -1.51
C GLN A 356 19.27 -19.92 -1.10
N LEU A 357 20.14 -20.89 -0.77
CA LEU A 357 21.50 -20.62 -0.29
C LEU A 357 22.27 -19.65 -1.21
N GLN A 358 22.19 -19.85 -2.53
CA GLN A 358 22.89 -19.02 -3.53
C GLN A 358 22.57 -17.52 -3.51
N PHE A 359 21.53 -17.09 -2.77
CA PHE A 359 21.19 -15.69 -2.64
C PHE A 359 22.09 -14.96 -1.65
N ILE A 360 22.70 -15.70 -0.71
CA ILE A 360 23.57 -15.13 0.31
C ILE A 360 24.78 -14.40 -0.30
N ASP A 361 25.27 -14.89 -1.44
CA ASP A 361 26.40 -14.32 -2.17
C ASP A 361 26.01 -13.20 -3.13
N LYS A 362 24.70 -13.01 -3.38
CA LYS A 362 24.20 -12.16 -4.48
C LYS A 362 23.42 -10.95 -4.03
N TYR A 363 22.75 -11.03 -2.88
CA TYR A 363 21.81 -10.02 -2.44
C TYR A 363 22.09 -9.59 -1.01
N GLN A 364 21.98 -8.28 -0.78
CA GLN A 364 22.11 -7.66 0.53
C GLN A 364 20.85 -7.93 1.37
N MET A 365 20.85 -9.08 2.04
CA MET A 365 19.74 -9.55 2.89
C MET A 365 20.05 -9.36 4.38
N ALA A 366 21.30 -9.62 4.79
CA ALA A 366 21.72 -9.51 6.17
C ALA A 366 21.70 -8.05 6.66
N GLU A 367 22.02 -7.11 5.77
CA GLU A 367 22.03 -5.67 6.02
C GLU A 367 20.63 -5.12 6.29
N ARG A 368 19.60 -5.81 5.78
CA ARG A 368 18.19 -5.49 6.04
C ARG A 368 17.70 -6.02 7.38
N LEU A 369 18.52 -6.73 8.14
CA LEU A 369 18.13 -7.22 9.47
C LEU A 369 18.29 -6.10 10.50
N LYS A 370 17.26 -5.93 11.34
CA LYS A 370 17.34 -5.10 12.55
C LYS A 370 18.33 -5.73 13.55
N PRO A 371 19.01 -4.93 14.39
CA PRO A 371 19.81 -5.48 15.49
C PRO A 371 18.99 -6.45 16.37
N GLY A 372 19.53 -7.63 16.68
CA GLY A 372 18.85 -8.70 17.43
C GLY A 372 17.82 -9.50 16.63
N GLY A 373 17.62 -9.18 15.34
CA GLY A 373 16.66 -9.84 14.46
C GLY A 373 17.00 -11.30 14.18
N ILE A 374 16.03 -12.02 13.61
CA ILE A 374 16.15 -13.43 13.24
C ILE A 374 16.57 -13.54 11.77
N PHE A 375 17.66 -14.25 11.52
CA PHE A 375 18.06 -14.63 10.16
C PHE A 375 17.91 -16.14 10.00
N LEU A 376 17.01 -16.58 9.12
CA LEU A 376 16.77 -18.00 8.81
C LEU A 376 17.32 -18.33 7.43
N LEU A 377 18.24 -19.30 7.35
CA LEU A 377 18.81 -19.76 6.08
C LEU A 377 18.44 -21.21 5.78
N ASN A 378 17.88 -21.45 4.59
CA ASN A 378 17.73 -22.79 4.04
C ASN A 378 19.05 -23.25 3.40
N THR A 379 19.66 -24.29 3.97
CA THR A 379 20.99 -24.78 3.58
C THR A 379 21.12 -26.29 3.77
N PRO A 380 21.89 -27.00 2.93
CA PRO A 380 22.19 -28.40 3.16
C PRO A 380 23.16 -28.64 4.33
N TYR A 381 23.92 -27.62 4.73
CA TYR A 381 24.99 -27.71 5.74
C TYR A 381 24.45 -27.66 7.17
N SER A 382 25.18 -28.26 8.11
CA SER A 382 24.86 -28.20 9.54
C SER A 382 25.16 -26.82 10.13
N ALA A 383 24.67 -26.58 11.35
CA ALA A 383 24.96 -25.38 12.14
C ALA A 383 26.46 -25.16 12.36
N ASP A 384 27.23 -26.24 12.56
CA ASP A 384 28.67 -26.17 12.82
C ASP A 384 29.49 -25.86 11.55
N GLU A 385 28.97 -26.24 10.38
CA GLU A 385 29.67 -26.08 9.10
C GLU A 385 29.32 -24.75 8.41
N VAL A 386 28.06 -24.33 8.49
CA VAL A 386 27.52 -23.26 7.66
C VAL A 386 28.23 -21.93 7.87
N TRP A 387 28.65 -21.62 9.11
CA TRP A 387 29.27 -20.35 9.45
C TRP A 387 30.53 -20.10 8.62
N SER A 388 31.41 -21.10 8.54
CA SER A 388 32.67 -21.05 7.77
C SER A 388 32.46 -20.89 6.25
N ARG A 389 31.25 -21.17 5.75
CA ARG A 389 30.89 -21.11 4.33
C ARG A 389 30.21 -19.80 3.94
N LEU A 390 29.80 -18.98 4.90
CA LEU A 390 29.20 -17.68 4.62
C LEU A 390 30.27 -16.69 4.11
N PRO A 391 29.93 -15.77 3.20
CA PRO A 391 30.80 -14.64 2.88
C PRO A 391 31.21 -13.87 4.14
N GLN A 392 32.46 -13.41 4.20
CA GLN A 392 32.99 -12.72 5.38
C GLN A 392 32.19 -11.45 5.70
N GLU A 393 31.70 -10.77 4.66
CA GLU A 393 30.86 -9.58 4.78
C GLU A 393 29.53 -9.91 5.48
N VAL A 394 28.92 -11.06 5.13
CA VAL A 394 27.68 -11.53 5.75
C VAL A 394 27.93 -11.91 7.21
N GLN A 395 29.02 -12.63 7.51
CA GLN A 395 29.39 -12.96 8.90
C GLN A 395 29.58 -11.68 9.74
N ALA A 396 30.30 -10.70 9.20
CA ALA A 396 30.55 -9.42 9.86
C ALA A 396 29.24 -8.67 10.15
N VAL A 397 28.32 -8.62 9.18
CA VAL A 397 27.00 -7.98 9.36
C VAL A 397 26.16 -8.72 10.41
N LEU A 398 26.08 -10.04 10.35
CA LEU A 398 25.31 -10.83 11.33
C LEU A 398 25.85 -10.65 12.75
N ASN A 399 27.19 -10.64 12.92
CA ASN A 399 27.83 -10.37 14.21
C ASN A 399 27.58 -8.94 14.69
N GLN A 400 27.77 -7.94 13.82
CA GLN A 400 27.51 -6.53 14.14
C GLN A 400 26.07 -6.31 14.59
N LYS A 401 25.12 -6.95 13.92
CA LYS A 401 23.69 -6.88 14.24
C LYS A 401 23.32 -7.75 15.45
N LYS A 402 24.23 -8.55 16.01
CA LYS A 402 23.93 -9.56 17.04
C LYS A 402 22.74 -10.44 16.62
N ALA A 403 22.77 -10.88 15.36
CA ALA A 403 21.68 -11.61 14.74
C ALA A 403 21.46 -12.96 15.44
N ARG A 404 20.20 -13.36 15.58
CA ARG A 404 19.85 -14.73 15.94
C ARG A 404 19.81 -15.56 14.66
N PHE A 405 20.91 -16.24 14.38
CA PHE A 405 21.09 -16.99 13.14
C PHE A 405 20.65 -18.45 13.29
N TYR A 406 19.71 -18.86 12.43
CA TYR A 406 19.14 -20.21 12.37
C TYR A 406 19.32 -20.80 10.98
N VAL A 407 19.50 -22.12 10.93
CA VAL A 407 19.61 -22.86 9.68
C VAL A 407 18.64 -24.03 9.65
N VAL A 408 18.17 -24.37 8.45
CA VAL A 408 17.31 -25.52 8.22
C VAL A 408 17.64 -26.17 6.88
N ASN A 409 17.68 -27.51 6.85
CA ASN A 409 17.77 -28.25 5.59
C ASN A 409 16.36 -28.60 5.10
N ALA A 410 15.63 -27.60 4.61
CA ALA A 410 14.23 -27.78 4.22
C ALA A 410 14.07 -28.76 3.06
N ALA A 411 15.09 -28.87 2.19
CA ALA A 411 15.09 -29.83 1.08
C ALA A 411 15.20 -31.29 1.56
N LYS A 412 16.00 -31.56 2.61
CA LYS A 412 16.08 -32.90 3.23
C LYS A 412 14.74 -33.28 3.87
N ILE A 413 14.18 -32.38 4.68
CA ILE A 413 12.90 -32.59 5.37
C ILE A 413 11.77 -32.83 4.35
N ALA A 414 11.71 -32.01 3.29
CA ALA A 414 10.71 -32.18 2.24
C ALA A 414 10.80 -33.54 1.54
N ARG A 415 12.00 -34.09 1.33
CA ARG A 415 12.18 -35.43 0.76
C ARG A 415 11.75 -36.52 1.74
N GLU A 416 12.14 -36.42 3.00
CA GLU A 416 11.80 -37.39 4.05
C GLU A 416 10.28 -37.45 4.30
N CYS A 417 9.58 -36.33 4.19
CA CYS A 417 8.11 -36.25 4.29
C CYS A 417 7.37 -36.50 2.96
N GLY A 418 8.05 -36.87 1.87
CA GLY A 418 7.41 -37.16 0.58
C GLY A 418 6.78 -35.95 -0.13
N LEU A 419 7.26 -34.73 0.15
CA LEU A 419 6.85 -33.45 -0.45
C LEU A 419 7.68 -33.07 -1.70
N GLY A 420 8.67 -33.87 -2.05
CA GLY A 420 9.56 -33.64 -3.20
C GLY A 420 10.46 -32.43 -2.98
N ALA A 421 10.53 -31.51 -3.96
CA ALA A 421 11.36 -30.30 -3.89
C ALA A 421 10.65 -29.11 -3.19
N ARG A 422 9.48 -29.30 -2.59
CA ARG A 422 8.67 -28.21 -2.03
C ARG A 422 9.09 -27.93 -0.59
N ILE A 423 9.85 -26.85 -0.41
CA ILE A 423 10.36 -26.40 0.90
C ILE A 423 9.40 -25.46 1.64
N ASN A 424 8.36 -24.98 0.95
CA ASN A 424 7.48 -23.91 1.41
C ASN A 424 6.84 -24.19 2.78
N THR A 425 6.28 -25.38 3.02
CA THR A 425 5.64 -25.75 4.30
C THR A 425 6.63 -25.77 5.46
N VAL A 426 7.85 -26.27 5.22
CA VAL A 426 8.91 -26.35 6.25
C VAL A 426 9.38 -24.94 6.63
N MET A 427 9.66 -24.09 5.63
CA MET A 427 10.05 -22.70 5.87
C MET A 427 8.94 -21.91 6.55
N GLN A 428 7.68 -22.19 6.19
CA GLN A 428 6.50 -21.59 6.80
C GLN A 428 6.43 -21.89 8.31
N MET A 429 6.60 -23.16 8.68
CA MET A 429 6.61 -23.55 10.09
C MET A 429 7.78 -22.93 10.85
N ALA A 430 8.99 -22.94 10.27
CA ALA A 430 10.15 -22.33 10.88
C ALA A 430 9.91 -20.83 11.17
N PHE A 431 9.28 -20.09 10.26
CA PHE A 431 8.88 -18.70 10.49
C PHE A 431 7.95 -18.54 11.71
N PHE A 432 6.87 -19.31 11.79
CA PHE A 432 5.93 -19.22 12.90
C PHE A 432 6.55 -19.62 14.24
N HIS A 433 7.37 -20.66 14.25
CA HIS A 433 8.09 -21.10 15.44
C HIS A 433 9.04 -20.03 15.95
N LEU A 434 9.91 -19.50 15.08
CA LEU A 434 10.98 -18.58 15.49
C LEU A 434 10.46 -17.19 15.87
N THR A 435 9.38 -16.73 15.23
CA THR A 435 8.81 -15.41 15.51
C THR A 435 7.86 -15.39 16.71
N HIS A 436 7.34 -16.56 17.11
CA HIS A 436 6.29 -16.68 18.14
C HIS A 436 5.11 -15.73 17.91
N ILE A 437 4.82 -15.40 16.64
CA ILE A 437 3.77 -14.44 16.29
C ILE A 437 2.36 -15.01 16.57
N LEU A 438 2.22 -16.34 16.67
CA LEU A 438 0.98 -16.98 17.11
C LEU A 438 1.12 -17.49 18.55
N PRO A 439 0.08 -17.37 19.39
CA PRO A 439 0.14 -17.76 20.79
C PRO A 439 0.19 -19.29 20.99
N GLY A 440 1.15 -19.80 21.76
CA GLY A 440 1.24 -21.22 22.15
C GLY A 440 1.34 -22.19 20.96
N ASP A 441 0.69 -23.35 21.08
CA ASP A 441 0.65 -24.39 20.04
C ASP A 441 -0.31 -24.08 18.87
N SER A 442 -0.95 -22.90 18.87
CA SER A 442 -1.93 -22.52 17.84
C SER A 442 -1.32 -22.50 16.44
N ALA A 443 -0.02 -22.20 16.30
CA ALA A 443 0.66 -22.19 15.02
C ALA A 443 0.54 -23.52 14.27
N LEU A 444 0.74 -24.64 14.98
CA LEU A 444 0.70 -25.96 14.38
C LEU A 444 -0.73 -26.32 13.95
N VAL A 445 -1.71 -26.06 14.81
CA VAL A 445 -3.14 -26.31 14.53
C VAL A 445 -3.63 -25.48 13.34
N GLU A 446 -3.31 -24.19 13.32
CA GLU A 446 -3.74 -23.27 12.25
C GLU A 446 -3.07 -23.60 10.91
N LEU A 447 -1.78 -23.96 10.93
CA LEU A 447 -1.09 -24.44 9.74
C LEU A 447 -1.70 -25.75 9.23
N GLN A 448 -1.99 -26.71 10.11
CA GLN A 448 -2.63 -27.96 9.73
C GLN A 448 -4.01 -27.72 9.10
N GLY A 449 -4.82 -26.83 9.68
CA GLY A 449 -6.13 -26.43 9.15
C GLY A 449 -6.05 -25.71 7.80
N ALA A 450 -5.10 -24.77 7.65
CA ALA A 450 -4.88 -24.04 6.40
C ALA A 450 -4.45 -24.98 5.25
N ILE A 451 -3.62 -25.99 5.55
CA ILE A 451 -3.19 -27.01 4.61
C ILE A 451 -4.36 -27.90 4.20
N ALA A 452 -5.16 -28.38 5.16
CA ALA A 452 -6.36 -29.16 4.86
C ALA A 452 -7.31 -28.38 3.93
N LYS A 453 -7.57 -27.10 4.23
CA LYS A 453 -8.42 -26.25 3.37
C LYS A 453 -7.84 -26.04 1.96
N SER A 454 -6.52 -25.92 1.84
CA SER A 454 -5.86 -25.62 0.56
C SER A 454 -5.63 -26.86 -0.32
N TYR A 455 -5.52 -28.04 0.28
CA TYR A 455 -5.07 -29.25 -0.40
C TYR A 455 -6.03 -30.45 -0.29
N SER A 456 -7.14 -30.36 0.46
CA SER A 456 -8.13 -31.45 0.56
C SER A 456 -8.67 -31.91 -0.80
N SER A 457 -8.87 -30.98 -1.73
CA SER A 457 -9.29 -31.28 -3.10
C SER A 457 -8.26 -32.05 -3.92
N LYS A 458 -7.02 -32.19 -3.43
CA LYS A 458 -5.91 -32.89 -4.09
C LYS A 458 -5.58 -34.25 -3.45
N GLY A 459 -6.37 -34.69 -2.46
CA GLY A 459 -6.25 -35.98 -1.80
C GLY A 459 -5.68 -35.91 -0.39
N GLN A 460 -6.16 -36.82 0.47
CA GLN A 460 -5.84 -36.88 1.91
C GLN A 460 -4.35 -37.17 2.17
N ASP A 461 -3.72 -38.04 1.37
CA ASP A 461 -2.29 -38.37 1.47
C ASP A 461 -1.39 -37.13 1.37
N LEU A 462 -1.76 -36.15 0.52
CA LEU A 462 -0.99 -34.91 0.38
C LEU A 462 -1.12 -34.02 1.61
N VAL A 463 -2.30 -34.01 2.25
CA VAL A 463 -2.55 -33.26 3.48
C VAL A 463 -1.71 -33.84 4.62
N GLU A 464 -1.72 -35.16 4.78
CA GLU A 464 -0.97 -35.87 5.84
C GLU A 464 0.55 -35.70 5.71
N ARG A 465 1.09 -35.79 4.48
CA ARG A 465 2.53 -35.52 4.22
C ARG A 465 2.94 -34.10 4.60
N ASN A 466 2.07 -33.12 4.37
CA ASN A 466 2.33 -31.75 4.77
C ASN A 466 2.28 -31.58 6.30
N TRP A 467 1.38 -32.27 6.99
CA TRP A 467 1.33 -32.29 8.45
C TRP A 467 2.60 -32.88 9.07
N GLN A 468 3.15 -33.95 8.50
CA GLN A 468 4.44 -34.51 8.91
C GLN A 468 5.61 -33.51 8.71
N GLY A 469 5.59 -32.79 7.58
CA GLY A 469 6.57 -31.74 7.29
C GLY A 469 6.54 -30.59 8.30
N ILE A 470 5.36 -30.21 8.80
CA ILE A 470 5.20 -29.22 9.88
C ILE A 470 5.86 -29.72 11.17
N GLY A 471 5.51 -30.93 11.61
CA GLY A 471 6.04 -31.50 12.86
C GLY A 471 7.58 -31.58 12.87
N SER A 472 8.16 -31.98 11.74
CA SER A 472 9.61 -32.07 11.57
C SER A 472 10.29 -30.69 11.52
N GLY A 473 9.64 -29.69 10.91
CA GLY A 473 10.14 -28.31 10.86
C GLY A 473 10.16 -27.63 12.24
N ALA A 474 9.19 -27.93 13.11
CA ALA A 474 9.15 -27.40 14.47
C ALA A 474 10.29 -27.95 15.35
N GLY A 475 10.66 -29.22 15.19
CA GLY A 475 11.72 -29.87 15.99
C GLY A 475 13.13 -29.33 15.75
N ILE A 476 13.43 -28.78 14.56
CA ILE A 476 14.77 -28.28 14.21
C ILE A 476 14.96 -26.80 14.55
N ALA A 477 13.88 -26.02 14.53
CA ALA A 477 13.92 -24.62 14.96
C ALA A 477 14.21 -24.47 16.48
N GLY A 478 14.09 -25.56 17.26
CA GLY A 478 14.54 -25.66 18.65
C GLY A 478 16.04 -25.96 18.84
N GLY A 479 16.81 -26.15 17.75
CA GLY A 479 18.27 -26.28 17.80
C GLY A 479 18.97 -24.96 18.11
N SER A 480 20.06 -25.02 18.87
CA SER A 480 20.87 -23.88 19.31
C SER A 480 21.11 -22.86 18.20
N ALA A 481 20.94 -21.57 18.48
CA ALA A 481 21.42 -20.50 17.59
C ALA A 481 22.88 -20.78 17.22
N VAL A 482 23.25 -20.60 15.95
CA VAL A 482 24.64 -20.78 15.52
C VAL A 482 25.47 -19.74 16.28
N ALA A 483 26.31 -20.20 17.22
CA ALA A 483 27.16 -19.32 17.99
C ALA A 483 28.25 -18.77 17.06
N GLY A 484 28.17 -17.48 16.73
CA GLY A 484 29.29 -16.77 16.14
C GLY A 484 30.46 -16.79 17.12
N GLY A 485 31.63 -17.23 16.65
CA GLY A 485 32.87 -17.17 17.43
C GLY A 485 33.29 -15.75 17.77
#